data_AF-A0A0C2JPQ2-F1
#
_entry.id   AF-A0A0C2JPQ2-F1
#
_cell.length_a   1.000
_cell.length_b   1.000
_cell.length_c   1.000
_cell.angle_alpha   90.00
_cell.angle_beta   90.00
_cell.angle_gamma   90.00
#
_symmetry.space_group_name_H-M   'P 1'
#
loop_
_entity.id
_entity.type
_entity.pdbx_description
1 polymer ?
#
loop_
_entity_poly.entity_id
_entity_poly.type
_entity_poly.pdbx_seq_one_letter_code
_entity_poly.pdbx_strand_id
1 'polypeptide(L)'
;MQASRLWTRDPSRSRGKRRRRKGIPPESIKDSKFSSKSDVWSYGVVLWEIFSYGADPFPKWTKPEVSEYVKNGKYLGKPRNCPDSIYKIMELCFKFKPEDRPSFKILYPVMQQEEQSAIEKTGLYNEI
;
A
#
# COMPACT_ATOMS: atom_id res chain seq x y z
N MET A 1 -47.00 -8.00 -11.02
CA MET A 1 -45.88 -7.44 -11.79
C MET A 1 -45.09 -6.48 -10.90
N GLN A 2 -43.81 -6.79 -10.72
CA GLN A 2 -42.66 -5.94 -10.35
C GLN A 2 -42.68 -5.13 -9.04
N ALA A 3 -42.00 -5.67 -8.02
CA ALA A 3 -41.35 -4.91 -6.95
C ALA A 3 -39.87 -4.70 -7.34
N SER A 4 -39.41 -3.45 -7.48
CA SER A 4 -37.97 -3.11 -7.65
C SER A 4 -37.73 -1.62 -7.48
N ARG A 5 -37.47 -1.15 -6.25
CA ARG A 5 -36.77 0.13 -5.98
C ARG A 5 -35.92 0.06 -4.69
N LEU A 6 -35.12 -1.00 -4.52
CA LEU A 6 -34.09 -1.10 -3.47
C LEU A 6 -32.69 -0.75 -4.03
N TRP A 7 -32.59 0.35 -4.78
CA TRP A 7 -31.32 0.94 -5.21
C TRP A 7 -31.48 2.46 -5.38
N THR A 8 -31.92 3.16 -4.33
CA THR A 8 -31.68 4.61 -4.27
C THR A 8 -30.19 4.82 -4.04
N ARG A 9 -29.49 5.00 -5.16
CA ARG A 9 -28.06 5.33 -5.26
C ARG A 9 -27.76 6.53 -4.37
N ASP A 10 -27.03 6.29 -3.27
CA ASP A 10 -26.52 7.33 -2.37
C ASP A 10 -25.72 8.39 -3.18
N PRO A 11 -26.12 9.68 -3.15
CA PRO A 11 -25.42 10.76 -3.85
C PRO A 11 -24.03 11.06 -3.28
N SER A 12 -23.67 10.54 -2.11
CA SER A 12 -22.37 10.77 -1.46
C SER A 12 -21.21 10.01 -2.13
N ARG A 13 -21.52 9.04 -3.01
CA ARG A 13 -20.50 8.24 -3.70
C ARG A 13 -19.89 9.03 -4.86
N SER A 14 -18.96 9.91 -4.52
CA SER A 14 -18.15 10.67 -5.48
C SER A 14 -17.58 9.74 -6.55
N ARG A 15 -17.96 9.98 -7.81
CA ARG A 15 -17.47 9.30 -9.00
C ARG A 15 -15.95 9.14 -8.93
N GLY A 16 -15.48 7.89 -9.05
CA GLY A 16 -14.09 7.47 -9.27
C GLY A 16 -13.04 8.55 -9.03
N LYS A 17 -12.78 8.86 -7.76
CA LYS A 17 -11.65 9.72 -7.41
C LYS A 17 -10.40 9.00 -7.94
N ARG A 18 -9.78 9.53 -9.00
CA ARG A 18 -8.52 9.02 -9.57
C ARG A 18 -7.42 9.13 -8.49
N ARG A 19 -7.39 8.17 -7.57
CA ARG A 19 -6.62 8.16 -6.31
C ARG A 19 -5.16 7.71 -6.47
N ARG A 20 -4.60 7.74 -7.69
CA ARG A 20 -3.30 7.11 -7.99
C ARG A 20 -2.08 8.03 -8.05
N ARG A 21 -2.11 9.22 -7.42
CA ARG A 21 -1.01 10.20 -7.58
C ARG A 21 -0.22 10.56 -6.32
N LYS A 22 -0.61 10.09 -5.13
CA LYS A 22 0.13 10.42 -3.88
C LYS A 22 1.18 9.36 -3.51
N GLY A 23 0.99 8.10 -3.91
CA GLY A 23 1.95 7.02 -3.67
C GLY A 23 3.01 6.85 -4.75
N ILE A 24 3.30 7.89 -5.55
CA ILE A 24 4.29 7.79 -6.63
C ILE A 24 5.71 7.90 -6.04
N PRO A 25 6.65 7.03 -6.43
CA PRO A 25 8.02 7.12 -5.96
C PRO A 25 8.70 8.45 -6.40
N PRO A 26 9.65 8.96 -5.60
CA PRO A 26 10.23 10.29 -5.81
C PRO A 26 10.90 10.47 -7.17
N GLU A 27 11.54 9.43 -7.71
CA GLU A 27 12.17 9.44 -9.03
C GLU A 27 11.15 9.56 -10.18
N SER A 28 9.98 8.92 -10.04
CA SER A 28 8.93 8.97 -11.07
C SER A 28 8.19 10.31 -11.06
N ILE A 29 8.16 11.02 -9.92
CA ILE A 29 7.61 12.39 -9.84
C ILE A 29 8.50 13.37 -10.59
N LYS A 30 9.84 13.23 -10.45
CA LYS A 30 10.81 14.19 -10.98
C LYS A 30 11.13 13.94 -12.46
N ASP A 31 11.41 12.68 -12.82
CA ASP A 31 12.02 12.33 -14.10
C ASP A 31 11.10 11.47 -14.99
N SER A 32 9.87 11.15 -14.56
CA SER A 32 9.00 10.18 -15.23
C SER A 32 9.66 8.83 -15.53
N LYS A 33 10.66 8.45 -14.72
CA LYS A 33 11.34 7.15 -14.80
C LYS A 33 10.51 6.09 -14.10
N PHE A 34 10.17 5.03 -14.82
CA PHE A 34 9.51 3.84 -14.30
C PHE A 34 10.46 2.65 -14.43
N SER A 35 10.56 1.84 -13.39
CA SER A 35 11.43 0.68 -13.32
C SER A 35 10.84 -0.37 -12.37
N SER A 36 11.40 -1.57 -12.34
CA SER A 36 11.02 -2.56 -11.33
C SER A 36 11.19 -2.04 -9.88
N LYS A 37 12.07 -1.06 -9.64
CA LYS A 37 12.24 -0.44 -8.33
C LYS A 37 11.15 0.58 -7.99
N SER A 38 10.56 1.24 -8.99
CA SER A 38 9.35 2.06 -8.76
C SER A 38 8.12 1.19 -8.51
N ASP A 39 8.09 -0.02 -9.07
CA ASP A 39 7.04 -1.01 -8.78
C ASP A 39 7.15 -1.53 -7.34
N VAL A 40 8.37 -1.72 -6.83
CA VAL A 40 8.60 -2.08 -5.42
C VAL A 40 8.07 -1.00 -4.47
N TRP A 41 8.26 0.28 -4.79
CA TRP A 41 7.66 1.36 -4.00
C TRP A 41 6.14 1.27 -4.01
N SER A 42 5.55 1.10 -5.21
CA SER A 42 4.10 0.99 -5.38
C SER A 42 3.53 -0.23 -4.65
N TYR A 43 4.29 -1.33 -4.60
CA TYR A 43 3.96 -2.51 -3.82
C TYR A 43 3.90 -2.20 -2.31
N GLY A 44 4.86 -1.45 -1.76
CA GLY A 44 4.79 -0.98 -0.38
C GLY A 44 3.54 -0.15 -0.08
N VAL A 45 3.12 0.72 -1.01
CA VAL A 45 1.87 1.48 -0.89
C VAL A 45 0.66 0.56 -0.87
N VAL A 46 0.61 -0.44 -1.75
CA VAL A 46 -0.48 -1.43 -1.80
C VAL A 46 -0.56 -2.22 -0.51
N LEU A 47 0.58 -2.67 0.04
CA LEU A 47 0.59 -3.34 1.35
C LEU A 47 0.00 -2.43 2.42
N TRP A 48 0.42 -1.16 2.46
CA TRP A 48 -0.13 -0.20 3.41
C TRP A 48 -1.65 -0.02 3.24
N GLU A 49 -2.15 0.06 2.00
CA GLU A 49 -3.59 0.14 1.70
C GLU A 49 -4.36 -1.10 2.18
N ILE A 50 -3.79 -2.31 2.01
CA ILE A 50 -4.39 -3.56 2.50
C ILE A 50 -4.51 -3.54 4.03
N PHE A 51 -3.41 -3.25 4.74
CA PHE A 51 -3.37 -3.29 6.21
C PHE A 51 -4.05 -2.10 6.87
N SER A 52 -4.35 -1.04 6.12
CA SER A 52 -5.15 0.09 6.59
C SER A 52 -6.63 -0.03 6.21
N TYR A 53 -7.05 -1.18 5.66
CA TYR A 53 -8.42 -1.43 5.19
C TYR A 53 -8.90 -0.39 4.16
N GLY A 54 -8.00 0.03 3.26
CA GLY A 54 -8.30 0.96 2.17
C GLY A 54 -8.27 2.44 2.58
N ALA A 55 -7.57 2.81 3.65
CA ALA A 55 -7.42 4.20 4.07
C ALA A 55 -6.69 5.06 3.00
N ASP A 56 -6.81 6.39 3.11
CA ASP A 56 -5.95 7.28 2.31
C ASP A 56 -4.54 7.32 2.93
N PRO A 57 -3.48 6.94 2.21
CA PRO A 57 -2.11 6.97 2.72
C PRO A 57 -1.67 8.36 3.19
N PHE A 58 -2.16 9.42 2.54
CA PHE A 58 -1.82 10.79 2.94
C PHE A 58 -3.10 11.64 3.00
N PRO A 59 -3.92 11.46 4.05
CA PRO A 59 -5.22 12.12 4.15
C PRO A 59 -5.00 13.61 4.36
N LYS A 60 -5.61 14.45 3.51
CA LYS A 60 -5.51 15.92 3.54
C LYS A 60 -4.19 16.54 3.06
N TRP A 61 -3.18 15.74 2.72
CA TRP A 61 -1.92 16.27 2.18
C TRP A 61 -1.99 16.47 0.67
N THR A 62 -1.32 17.51 0.21
CA THR A 62 -1.05 17.83 -1.21
C THR A 62 0.17 17.06 -1.71
N LYS A 63 0.32 16.95 -3.05
CA LYS A 63 1.45 16.22 -3.63
C LYS A 63 2.83 16.82 -3.27
N PRO A 64 3.01 18.16 -3.26
CA PRO A 64 4.28 18.76 -2.86
C PRO A 64 4.64 18.41 -1.41
N GLU A 65 3.67 18.51 -0.49
CA GLU A 65 3.87 18.16 0.94
C GLU A 65 4.28 16.69 1.10
N VAL A 66 3.64 15.77 0.37
CA VAL A 66 4.02 14.34 0.38
C VAL A 66 5.42 14.14 -0.18
N SER A 67 5.79 14.85 -1.26
CA SER A 67 7.13 14.75 -1.84
C SER A 67 8.21 15.24 -0.88
N GLU A 68 7.97 16.35 -0.18
CA GLU A 68 8.88 16.88 0.82
C GLU A 68 9.00 15.96 2.04
N TYR A 69 7.88 15.41 2.50
CA TYR A 69 7.86 14.42 3.58
C TYR A 69 8.71 13.19 3.26
N VAL A 70 8.56 12.65 2.04
CA VAL A 70 9.35 11.52 1.53
C VAL A 70 10.83 11.87 1.38
N LYS A 71 11.16 13.07 0.90
CA LYS A 71 12.55 13.54 0.81
C LYS A 71 13.24 13.63 2.17
N ASN A 72 12.49 13.94 3.22
CA ASN A 72 12.98 13.97 4.60
C ASN A 72 13.13 12.57 5.23
N GLY A 73 13.07 11.49 4.42
CA GLY A 73 13.20 10.12 4.88
C GLY A 73 11.97 9.61 5.65
N LYS A 74 10.89 10.38 5.68
CA LYS A 74 9.64 9.99 6.33
C LYS A 74 8.67 9.40 5.30
N TYR A 75 7.96 8.35 5.69
CA TYR A 75 6.99 7.68 4.82
C TYR A 75 5.77 7.27 5.65
N LEU A 76 4.94 6.41 5.08
CA LEU A 76 3.69 5.97 5.71
C LEU A 76 3.97 5.27 7.05
N GLY A 77 3.34 5.77 8.11
CA GLY A 77 3.39 5.15 9.43
C GLY A 77 2.71 3.78 9.44
N LYS A 78 3.05 2.94 10.42
CA LYS A 78 2.47 1.60 10.59
C LYS A 78 0.94 1.65 10.74
N PRO A 79 0.16 0.95 9.91
CA PRO A 79 -1.29 0.85 10.08
C PRO A 79 -1.67 0.17 11.41
N ARG A 80 -2.86 0.50 11.93
CA ARG A 80 -3.44 -0.17 13.09
C ARG A 80 -3.65 -1.65 12.77
N ASN A 81 -3.17 -2.54 13.64
CA ASN A 81 -3.22 -4.01 13.49
C ASN A 81 -2.33 -4.58 12.36
N CYS A 82 -1.39 -3.80 11.80
CA CYS A 82 -0.38 -4.35 10.90
C CYS A 82 0.66 -5.18 11.69
N PRO A 83 1.04 -6.39 11.26
CA PRO A 83 2.18 -7.11 11.83
C PRO A 83 3.49 -6.32 11.66
N ASP A 84 4.39 -6.37 12.65
CA ASP A 84 5.68 -5.67 12.58
C ASP A 84 6.56 -6.16 11.43
N SER A 85 6.52 -7.46 11.14
CA SER A 85 7.20 -8.07 10.01
C SER A 85 6.78 -7.48 8.67
N ILE A 86 5.47 -7.36 8.44
CA ILE A 86 4.92 -6.74 7.23
C ILE A 86 5.30 -5.26 7.18
N TYR A 87 5.24 -4.54 8.30
CA TYR A 87 5.66 -3.13 8.29
C TYR A 87 7.15 -2.97 7.92
N LYS A 88 8.04 -3.83 8.43
CA LYS A 88 9.46 -3.84 8.02
C LYS A 88 9.63 -4.04 6.52
N ILE A 89 8.81 -4.89 5.89
CA ILE A 89 8.79 -5.04 4.43
C ILE A 89 8.41 -3.71 3.75
N MET A 90 7.40 -3.01 4.26
CA MET A 90 7.01 -1.68 3.75
C MET A 90 8.17 -0.67 3.88
N GLU A 91 8.86 -0.64 5.03
CA GLU A 91 10.01 0.26 5.25
C GLU A 91 11.15 0.02 4.24
N LEU A 92 11.38 -1.23 3.85
CA LEU A 92 12.34 -1.58 2.80
C LEU A 92 11.88 -1.11 1.41
N CYS A 93 10.57 -1.15 1.14
CA CYS A 93 10.01 -0.67 -0.12
C CYS A 93 10.08 0.86 -0.24
N PHE A 94 10.03 1.59 0.88
CA PHE A 94 10.04 3.06 0.94
C PHE A 94 11.42 3.70 1.06
N LYS A 95 12.51 2.97 0.72
CA LYS A 95 13.84 3.57 0.63
C LYS A 95 13.88 4.65 -0.45
N PHE A 96 14.50 5.79 -0.12
CA PHE A 96 14.55 6.95 -1.00
C PHE A 96 15.26 6.62 -2.32
N LYS A 97 16.46 6.04 -2.23
CA LYS A 97 17.24 5.59 -3.39
C LYS A 97 16.63 4.29 -3.95
N PRO A 98 16.32 4.21 -5.26
CA PRO A 98 15.80 2.99 -5.88
C PRO A 98 16.70 1.76 -5.71
N GLU A 99 18.02 1.97 -5.63
CA GLU A 99 19.03 0.93 -5.52
C GLU A 99 18.93 0.18 -4.17
N ASP A 100 18.61 0.93 -3.11
CA ASP A 100 18.46 0.42 -1.73
C ASP A 100 17.18 -0.41 -1.53
N ARG A 101 16.22 -0.33 -2.47
CA ARG A 101 14.98 -1.11 -2.40
C ARG A 101 15.27 -2.57 -2.78
N PRO A 102 14.76 -3.57 -2.04
CA PRO A 102 14.95 -4.98 -2.42
C PRO A 102 14.25 -5.29 -3.75
N SER A 103 14.69 -6.34 -4.45
CA SER A 103 13.96 -6.84 -5.62
C SER A 103 12.80 -7.74 -5.20
N PHE A 104 11.82 -7.96 -6.08
CA PHE A 104 10.74 -8.91 -5.82
C PHE A 104 11.24 -10.34 -5.55
N LYS A 105 12.40 -10.73 -6.09
CA LYS A 105 13.03 -12.04 -5.79
C LYS A 105 13.38 -12.19 -4.31
N ILE A 106 13.68 -11.08 -3.63
CA ILE A 106 13.99 -11.05 -2.19
C ILE A 106 12.70 -10.89 -1.38
N LEU A 107 11.77 -10.05 -1.85
CA LEU A 107 10.52 -9.76 -1.13
C LEU A 107 9.56 -10.96 -1.09
N TYR A 108 9.46 -11.71 -2.19
CA TYR A 108 8.52 -12.82 -2.32
C TYR A 108 8.68 -13.90 -1.23
N PRO A 109 9.87 -14.50 -1.01
CA PRO A 109 10.01 -15.55 0.02
C PRO A 109 9.71 -15.03 1.43
N VAL A 110 10.07 -13.78 1.73
CA VAL A 110 9.75 -13.16 3.03
C VAL A 110 8.23 -13.02 3.20
N MET A 111 7.52 -12.56 2.17
CA MET A 111 6.06 -12.46 2.23
C MET A 111 5.37 -13.82 2.34
N GLN A 112 5.87 -14.85 1.63
CA GLN A 112 5.33 -16.21 1.75
C GLN A 112 5.49 -16.78 3.16
N GLN A 113 6.62 -16.51 3.81
CA GLN A 113 6.83 -16.96 5.19
C GLN A 113 5.82 -16.30 6.15
N GLU A 114 5.53 -15.01 5.97
CA GLU A 114 4.53 -14.30 6.77
C GLU A 114 3.11 -14.84 6.54
N GLU A 115 2.77 -15.16 5.29
CA GLU A 115 1.52 -15.82 4.92
C GLU A 115 1.37 -17.17 5.63
N GLN A 116 2.39 -18.03 5.57
CA GLN A 116 2.39 -19.33 6.24
C GLN A 116 2.19 -19.19 7.76
N SER A 117 2.93 -18.29 8.40
CA SER A 117 2.78 -18.06 9.85
C SER A 117 1.40 -17.51 10.23
N ALA A 118 0.79 -16.71 9.35
CA ALA A 118 -0.58 -16.22 9.57
C ALA A 118 -1.62 -17.36 9.44
N ILE A 119 -1.45 -18.23 8.45
CA ILE A 119 -2.31 -19.41 8.25
C ILE A 119 -2.24 -20.34 9.47
N GLU A 120 -1.03 -20.65 9.96
CA GLU A 120 -0.84 -21.50 11.15
C GLU A 120 -1.52 -20.91 12.41
N LYS A 121 -1.38 -19.60 12.62
CA LYS A 121 -1.96 -18.90 13.79
C LYS A 121 -3.48 -18.81 13.76
N THR A 122 -4.07 -18.76 12.57
CA THR A 122 -5.53 -18.62 12.42
C THR A 122 -6.27 -19.94 12.58
N GLY A 123 -5.58 -21.10 12.60
CA GLY A 123 -6.14 -22.39 12.95
C GLY A 123 -7.26 -22.91 12.03
N LEU A 124 -7.64 -22.16 10.99
CA LEU A 124 -8.77 -22.43 10.09
C LEU A 124 -8.62 -23.70 9.23
N TYR A 125 -7.48 -24.38 9.30
CA TYR A 125 -7.22 -25.64 8.60
C TYR A 125 -7.18 -26.87 9.52
N ASN A 126 -7.39 -26.72 10.83
CA ASN A 126 -7.42 -27.84 11.77
C ASN A 126 -8.85 -28.32 12.10
N GLU A 127 -9.88 -27.80 11.44
CA GLU A 127 -11.30 -28.15 11.66
C GLU A 127 -12.04 -28.62 10.39
N ILE A 128 -11.32 -29.14 9.38
CA ILE A 128 -11.92 -29.86 8.23
C ILE A 128 -11.33 -31.26 8.13
#